data_AF-A0ABC9F6D4-F1
#
_entry.id   AF-A0ABC9F6D4-F1
#
_cell.length_a   1.000
_cell.length_b   1.000
_cell.length_c   1.000
_cell.angle_alpha   90.00
_cell.angle_beta   90.00
_cell.angle_gamma   90.00
#
_symmetry.space_group_name_H-M   'P 1'
#
loop_
_entity.id
_entity.type
_entity.pdbx_description
1 polymer ?
#
loop_
_entity_poly.entity_id
_entity_poly.type
_entity_poly.pdbx_seq_one_letter_code
_entity_poly.pdbx_strand_id
1 'polypeptide(L)'
;MRVGSSPMRPGCSSTMSASGGKHLRLVECPKCGVPVVKIRSKQKETYGELFFKCPNNIKGDSRTCGFIRSEEEYESYLHSLERKEVDEVQCFGDGHEVLRWQCLELRQDLGMMKQQLDVAVLEISNIQKEISELKEQRKAFFMNNPVAVAGCVGLVIGLLMRALWK
;
A
#
# COMPACT_ATOMS: atom_id res chain seq x y z
N MET A 1 29.40 59.71 -12.82
CA MET A 1 28.91 58.85 -11.73
C MET A 1 28.66 57.47 -12.31
N ARG A 2 29.49 56.48 -11.95
CA ARG A 2 29.31 55.07 -12.34
C ARG A 2 28.51 54.39 -11.22
N VAL A 3 27.42 53.71 -11.58
CA VAL A 3 26.75 52.76 -10.68
C VAL A 3 26.69 51.45 -11.44
N GLY A 4 27.54 50.51 -11.02
CA GLY A 4 27.42 49.11 -11.38
C GLY A 4 26.87 48.34 -10.19
N SER A 5 26.11 47.28 -10.46
CA SER A 5 26.39 45.89 -10.04
C SER A 5 25.10 45.07 -9.88
N SER A 6 24.97 44.12 -10.80
CA SER A 6 24.46 42.74 -10.70
C SER A 6 23.35 42.34 -9.71
N PRO A 7 22.29 41.66 -10.18
CA PRO A 7 21.52 40.74 -9.36
C PRO A 7 22.18 39.35 -9.30
N MET A 8 22.23 38.79 -8.09
CA MET A 8 22.58 37.39 -7.83
C MET A 8 21.56 36.45 -8.51
N ARG A 9 22.05 35.34 -9.07
CA ARG A 9 21.24 34.16 -9.38
C ARG A 9 21.73 32.99 -8.50
N PRO A 10 20.83 32.26 -7.83
CA PRO A 10 21.20 31.20 -6.89
C PRO A 10 21.84 30.02 -7.62
N GLY A 11 22.86 29.44 -6.96
CA GLY A 11 23.61 28.30 -7.44
C GLY A 11 22.74 27.08 -7.67
N CYS A 12 23.01 26.39 -8.77
CA CYS A 12 22.48 25.08 -9.08
C CYS A 12 22.88 24.11 -7.96
N SER A 13 21.91 23.72 -7.12
CA SER A 13 22.06 22.53 -6.29
C SER A 13 21.96 21.33 -7.22
N SER A 14 23.10 20.82 -7.66
CA SER A 14 23.18 19.52 -8.31
C SER A 14 22.96 18.46 -7.24
N THR A 15 21.69 18.11 -7.01
CA THR A 15 21.36 16.91 -6.25
C THR A 15 21.75 15.71 -7.11
N MET A 16 22.93 15.15 -6.83
CA MET A 16 23.33 13.87 -7.40
C MET A 16 22.42 12.80 -6.78
N SER A 17 21.30 12.52 -7.43
CA SER A 17 20.44 11.40 -7.07
C SER A 17 21.20 10.10 -7.38
N ALA A 18 21.66 9.46 -6.30
CA ALA A 18 22.29 8.16 -6.33
C ALA A 18 21.42 7.17 -7.11
N SER A 19 22.07 6.48 -8.04
CA SER A 19 21.50 5.53 -9.00
C SER A 19 21.06 4.23 -8.31
N GLY A 20 20.11 4.32 -7.38
CA GLY A 20 19.31 3.18 -6.93
C GLY A 20 18.24 2.93 -8.00
N GLY A 21 18.54 2.08 -8.98
CA GLY A 21 17.70 1.88 -10.15
C GLY A 21 16.29 1.41 -9.78
N LYS A 22 15.35 2.34 -9.72
CA LYS A 22 13.92 2.04 -9.67
C LYS A 22 13.57 1.29 -10.96
N HIS A 23 13.00 0.10 -10.84
CA HIS A 23 12.51 -0.65 -11.99
C HIS A 23 11.17 -0.04 -12.42
N LEU A 24 11.20 0.91 -13.35
CA LEU A 24 9.99 1.53 -13.89
C LEU A 24 9.25 0.55 -14.82
N ARG A 25 7.94 0.41 -14.61
CA ARG A 25 7.07 -0.40 -15.48
C ARG A 25 7.08 0.13 -16.90
N LEU A 26 7.11 -0.76 -17.89
CA LEU A 26 7.02 -0.41 -19.31
C LEU A 26 5.57 -0.48 -19.76
N VAL A 27 4.95 0.67 -19.97
CA VAL A 27 3.58 0.80 -20.51
C VAL A 27 3.55 0.86 -22.03
N GLU A 28 2.36 0.76 -22.62
CA GLU A 28 2.18 0.91 -24.06
C GLU A 28 2.37 2.36 -24.51
N CYS A 29 2.89 2.52 -25.73
CA CYS A 29 3.03 3.83 -26.35
C CYS A 29 1.63 4.39 -26.70
N PRO A 30 1.28 5.62 -26.26
CA PRO A 30 -0.06 6.18 -26.47
C PRO A 30 -0.42 6.43 -27.94
N LYS A 31 0.56 6.41 -28.85
CA LYS A 31 0.35 6.59 -30.29
C LYS A 31 0.29 5.27 -31.07
N CYS A 32 0.99 4.24 -30.59
CA CYS A 32 1.22 3.02 -31.38
C CYS A 32 0.63 1.77 -30.72
N GLY A 33 0.25 1.82 -29.45
CA GLY A 33 -0.22 0.64 -28.70
C GLY A 33 0.83 -0.46 -28.50
N VAL A 34 2.10 -0.17 -28.77
CA VAL A 34 3.20 -1.13 -28.59
C VAL A 34 3.97 -0.83 -27.31
N PRO A 35 4.47 -1.84 -26.58
CA PRO A 35 5.25 -1.63 -25.35
C PRO A 35 6.46 -0.72 -25.60
N VAL A 36 6.63 0.29 -24.75
CA VAL A 36 7.82 1.15 -24.78
C VAL A 36 9.04 0.38 -24.29
N VAL A 37 10.21 0.78 -24.77
CA VAL A 37 11.48 0.14 -24.44
C VAL A 37 12.40 1.09 -23.69
N LYS A 38 13.14 0.55 -22.72
CA LYS A 38 14.22 1.24 -22.00
C LYS A 38 15.53 1.11 -22.78
N ILE A 39 16.17 2.22 -23.09
CA ILE A 39 17.47 2.26 -23.77
C ILE A 39 18.48 3.09 -22.98
N ARG A 40 19.77 2.80 -23.16
CA ARG A 40 20.88 3.66 -22.74
C ARG A 40 21.39 4.44 -23.93
N SER A 41 21.47 5.76 -23.81
CA SER A 41 21.94 6.63 -24.90
C SER A 41 23.42 6.40 -25.20
N LYS A 42 23.75 6.38 -26.48
CA LYS A 42 25.11 6.36 -27.02
C LYS A 42 25.50 7.70 -27.66
N GLN A 43 24.67 8.73 -27.53
CA GLN A 43 24.97 10.06 -28.05
C GLN A 43 25.99 10.73 -27.15
N LYS A 44 26.87 11.58 -27.71
CA LYS A 44 28.01 12.14 -26.98
C LYS A 44 27.56 13.01 -25.81
N GLU A 45 26.46 13.74 -25.99
CA GLU A 45 25.94 14.72 -25.05
C GLU A 45 25.17 14.07 -23.89
N THR A 46 24.54 12.92 -24.12
CA THR A 46 23.68 12.21 -23.15
C THR A 46 24.20 10.80 -22.87
N TYR A 47 25.49 10.56 -23.05
CA TYR A 47 26.07 9.21 -23.02
C TYR A 47 25.78 8.49 -21.69
N GLY A 48 25.18 7.31 -21.76
CA GLY A 48 24.86 6.49 -20.59
C GLY A 48 23.52 6.79 -19.92
N GLU A 49 22.87 7.91 -20.26
CA GLU A 49 21.55 8.27 -19.74
C GLU A 49 20.45 7.32 -20.23
N LEU A 50 19.42 7.15 -19.40
CA LEU A 50 18.31 6.26 -19.67
C LEU A 50 17.15 7.00 -20.33
N PHE A 51 16.65 6.41 -21.42
CA PHE A 51 15.49 6.90 -22.14
C PHE A 51 14.46 5.79 -22.33
N PHE A 52 13.19 6.17 -22.30
CA PHE A 52 12.06 5.33 -22.59
C PHE A 52 11.45 5.79 -23.91
N LYS A 53 11.48 4.93 -24.94
CA LYS A 53 11.02 5.29 -26.29
C LYS A 53 10.10 4.24 -26.87
N CYS A 54 9.28 4.66 -27.83
CA CYS A 54 8.56 3.74 -28.68
C CYS A 54 9.55 2.98 -29.59
N PRO A 55 9.40 1.65 -29.77
CA PRO A 55 10.15 0.90 -30.77
C PRO A 55 10.03 1.48 -32.17
N ASN A 56 8.85 2.01 -32.51
CA ASN A 56 8.56 2.64 -33.79
C ASN A 56 9.06 4.09 -33.89
N ASN A 57 9.94 4.55 -32.99
CA ASN A 57 10.66 5.81 -33.14
C ASN A 57 11.99 5.53 -33.86
N ILE A 58 12.09 5.81 -35.16
CA ILE A 58 13.32 5.57 -35.94
C ILE A 58 14.08 6.89 -36.04
N LYS A 59 15.37 6.87 -35.71
CA LYS A 59 16.20 8.08 -35.74
C LYS A 59 16.31 8.59 -37.19
N GLY A 60 15.97 9.86 -37.41
CA GLY A 60 16.09 10.53 -38.70
C GLY A 60 14.88 10.43 -39.61
N ASP A 61 13.81 9.73 -39.19
CA ASP A 61 12.56 9.67 -39.94
C ASP A 61 11.44 10.40 -39.18
N SER A 62 10.99 11.52 -39.75
CA SER A 62 9.92 12.36 -39.21
C SER A 62 8.54 11.72 -39.29
N ARG A 63 8.37 10.65 -40.08
CA ARG A 63 7.12 9.88 -40.17
C ARG A 63 6.94 8.89 -39.03
N THR A 64 7.95 8.74 -38.18
CA THR A 64 7.95 7.72 -37.12
C THR A 64 7.45 8.27 -35.79
N CYS A 65 7.12 7.38 -34.86
CA CYS A 65 6.51 7.77 -33.60
C CYS A 65 7.46 8.67 -32.80
N GLY A 66 7.05 9.88 -32.45
CA GLY A 66 7.85 10.83 -31.66
C GLY A 66 7.90 10.55 -30.15
N PHE A 67 7.47 9.38 -29.69
CA PHE A 67 7.45 9.08 -28.25
C PHE A 67 8.85 8.68 -27.76
N ILE A 68 9.48 9.61 -27.04
CA ILE A 68 10.73 9.43 -26.30
C ILE A 68 10.68 10.32 -25.06
N ARG A 69 11.13 9.80 -23.92
CA ARG A 69 11.17 10.47 -22.62
C ARG A 69 12.44 10.13 -21.88
N SER A 70 13.00 11.07 -21.11
CA SER A 70 14.03 10.76 -20.12
C SER A 70 13.43 9.90 -18.98
N GLU A 71 14.26 9.35 -18.10
CA GLU A 71 13.79 8.58 -16.95
C GLU A 71 12.83 9.40 -16.06
N GLU A 72 13.17 10.63 -15.72
CA GLU A 72 12.34 11.52 -14.88
C GLU A 72 11.00 11.89 -15.54
N GLU A 73 11.04 12.18 -16.85
CA GLU A 73 9.83 12.48 -17.62
C GLU A 73 8.93 11.25 -17.74
N TYR A 74 9.53 10.06 -17.83
CA TYR A 74 8.80 8.81 -17.89
C TYR A 74 8.16 8.45 -16.54
N GLU A 75 8.85 8.66 -15.42
CA GLU A 75 8.26 8.55 -14.08
C GLU A 75 7.03 9.47 -13.92
N SER A 76 7.19 10.73 -14.34
CA SER A 76 6.09 11.71 -14.30
C SER A 76 4.91 11.29 -15.19
N TYR A 77 5.20 10.70 -16.35
CA TYR A 77 4.19 10.16 -17.25
C TYR A 77 3.43 8.99 -16.60
N LEU A 78 4.12 8.04 -15.96
CA LEU A 78 3.50 6.93 -15.25
C LEU A 78 2.54 7.41 -14.14
N HIS A 79 2.97 8.37 -13.33
CA HIS A 79 2.11 8.97 -12.30
C HIS A 79 0.87 9.68 -12.89
N SER A 80 0.98 10.25 -14.09
CA SER A 80 -0.16 10.86 -14.77
C SER A 80 -1.18 9.82 -15.25
N LEU A 81 -0.73 8.61 -15.61
CA LEU A 81 -1.62 7.50 -15.98
C LEU A 81 -2.33 6.92 -14.76
N GLU A 82 -1.62 6.75 -13.65
CA GLU A 82 -2.21 6.25 -12.40
C GLU A 82 -3.34 7.14 -11.89
N ARG A 83 -3.17 8.47 -11.98
CA ARG A 83 -4.26 9.41 -11.66
C ARG A 83 -5.45 9.27 -12.60
N LYS A 84 -5.20 9.03 -13.89
CA LYS A 84 -6.29 8.81 -14.86
C LYS A 84 -7.01 7.49 -14.64
N GLU A 85 -6.34 6.42 -14.26
CA GLU A 85 -7.00 5.15 -13.92
C GLU A 85 -7.93 5.30 -12.71
N VAL A 86 -7.55 6.12 -11.73
CA VAL A 86 -8.42 6.45 -10.58
C VAL A 86 -9.63 7.29 -11.01
N ASP A 87 -9.46 8.24 -11.94
CA ASP A 87 -10.56 9.02 -12.50
C ASP A 87 -11.40 8.25 -13.53
N GLU A 88 -10.87 7.25 -14.25
CA GLU A 88 -11.61 6.43 -15.24
C GLU A 88 -12.49 5.36 -14.59
N VAL A 89 -12.13 4.91 -13.38
CA VAL A 89 -13.07 4.23 -12.47
C VAL A 89 -14.25 5.17 -12.10
N GLN A 90 -14.11 6.46 -12.37
CA GLN A 90 -15.07 7.51 -12.08
C GLN A 90 -15.54 8.20 -13.39
N CYS A 91 -16.37 7.47 -14.16
CA CYS A 91 -17.31 7.92 -15.21
C CYS A 91 -16.99 7.46 -16.65
N PHE A 92 -17.68 6.41 -17.13
CA PHE A 92 -17.94 6.22 -18.57
C PHE A 92 -19.31 5.52 -18.83
N GLY A 93 -20.19 6.21 -19.56
CA GLY A 93 -21.16 5.66 -20.53
C GLY A 93 -22.54 5.17 -20.03
N ASP A 94 -23.60 5.48 -20.81
CA ASP A 94 -25.06 5.33 -20.59
C ASP A 94 -25.65 3.94 -20.18
N GLY A 95 -24.83 2.97 -19.75
CA GLY A 95 -25.28 1.75 -19.05
C GLY A 95 -25.19 1.83 -17.52
N HIS A 96 -24.84 3.01 -16.99
CA HIS A 96 -24.20 3.20 -15.69
C HIS A 96 -25.16 3.43 -14.50
N GLU A 97 -26.46 3.67 -14.70
CA GLU A 97 -27.34 3.92 -13.54
C GLU A 97 -27.52 2.72 -12.62
N VAL A 98 -27.71 1.51 -13.16
CA VAL A 98 -27.93 0.30 -12.34
C VAL A 98 -26.67 -0.09 -11.56
N LEU A 99 -25.51 -0.04 -12.23
CA LEU A 99 -24.21 -0.28 -11.59
C LEU A 99 -23.87 0.82 -10.59
N ARG A 100 -24.26 2.08 -10.83
CA ARG A 100 -24.09 3.17 -9.87
C ARG A 100 -24.96 2.98 -8.64
N TRP A 101 -26.21 2.56 -8.78
CA TRP A 101 -27.08 2.23 -7.65
C TRP A 101 -26.51 1.07 -6.84
N GLN A 102 -26.09 -0.02 -7.48
CA GLN A 102 -25.43 -1.13 -6.78
C GLN A 102 -24.12 -0.72 -6.10
N CYS A 103 -23.32 0.14 -6.72
CA CYS A 103 -22.06 0.60 -6.14
C CYS A 103 -22.28 1.56 -4.96
N LEU A 104 -23.34 2.38 -5.00
CA LEU A 104 -23.75 3.23 -3.88
C LEU A 104 -24.31 2.41 -2.72
N GLU A 105 -25.16 1.42 -3.01
CA GLU A 105 -25.72 0.49 -2.03
C GLU A 105 -24.60 -0.34 -1.37
N LEU A 106 -23.67 -0.89 -2.16
CA LEU A 106 -22.52 -1.62 -1.65
C LEU A 106 -21.59 -0.73 -0.81
N ARG A 107 -21.40 0.54 -1.18
CA ARG A 107 -20.65 1.50 -0.34
C ARG A 107 -21.36 1.79 0.98
N GLN A 108 -22.68 1.86 0.97
CA GLN A 108 -23.48 2.06 2.17
C GLN A 108 -23.40 0.84 3.10
N ASP A 109 -23.48 -0.37 2.53
CA ASP A 109 -23.32 -1.64 3.25
C ASP A 109 -21.91 -1.79 3.84
N LEU A 110 -20.88 -1.40 3.09
CA LEU A 110 -19.49 -1.36 3.61
C LEU A 110 -19.36 -0.37 4.77
N GLY A 111 -20.04 0.78 4.71
CA GLY A 111 -20.08 1.75 5.80
C GLY A 111 -20.74 1.18 7.06
N MET A 112 -21.89 0.54 6.89
CA MET A 112 -22.64 -0.11 7.97
C MET A 112 -21.84 -1.27 8.60
N MET A 113 -21.28 -2.16 7.79
CA MET A 113 -20.44 -3.27 8.27
C MET A 113 -19.18 -2.78 8.97
N LYS A 114 -18.55 -1.72 8.48
CA LYS A 114 -17.40 -1.11 9.17
C LYS A 114 -17.80 -0.60 10.55
N GLN A 115 -18.94 0.08 10.67
CA GLN A 115 -19.43 0.56 11.95
C GLN A 115 -19.75 -0.60 12.90
N GLN A 116 -20.34 -1.70 12.39
CA GLN A 116 -20.54 -2.91 13.19
C GLN A 116 -19.22 -3.54 13.63
N LEU A 117 -18.19 -3.54 12.77
CA LEU A 117 -16.86 -4.01 13.12
C LEU A 117 -16.24 -3.16 14.23
N ASP A 118 -16.34 -1.83 14.13
CA ASP A 118 -15.83 -0.91 15.16
C ASP A 118 -16.53 -1.14 16.51
N VAL A 119 -17.85 -1.39 16.50
CA VAL A 119 -18.61 -1.77 17.70
C VAL A 119 -18.16 -3.12 18.26
N ALA A 120 -18.06 -4.15 17.41
CA ALA A 120 -17.62 -5.47 17.84
C ALA A 120 -16.19 -5.45 18.42
N VAL A 121 -15.29 -4.64 17.86
CA VAL A 121 -13.93 -4.44 18.40
C VAL A 121 -13.97 -3.81 19.79
N LEU A 122 -14.86 -2.84 20.03
CA LEU A 122 -15.05 -2.26 21.36
C LEU A 122 -15.59 -3.29 22.37
N GLU A 123 -16.56 -4.09 21.96
CA GLU A 123 -17.10 -5.17 22.80
C GLU A 123 -16.03 -6.21 23.15
N ILE A 124 -15.24 -6.66 22.16
CA ILE A 124 -14.12 -7.57 22.37
C ILE A 124 -13.11 -6.97 23.34
N SER A 125 -12.82 -5.67 23.22
CA SER A 125 -11.91 -4.96 24.14
C SER A 125 -12.44 -4.96 25.58
N ASN A 126 -13.75 -4.73 25.77
CA ASN A 126 -14.36 -4.77 27.09
C ASN A 126 -14.36 -6.20 27.68
N ILE A 127 -14.67 -7.21 26.87
CA ILE A 127 -14.64 -8.62 27.30
C ILE A 127 -13.21 -9.04 27.68
N GLN A 128 -12.20 -8.64 26.91
CA GLN A 128 -10.78 -8.88 27.24
C GLN A 128 -10.42 -8.32 28.62
N LYS A 129 -10.95 -7.14 28.96
CA LYS A 129 -10.75 -6.53 30.28
C LYS A 129 -11.38 -7.37 31.39
N GLU A 130 -12.64 -7.77 31.25
CA GLU A 130 -13.32 -8.62 32.24
C GLU A 130 -12.61 -9.97 32.44
N ILE A 131 -12.13 -10.60 31.37
CA ILE A 131 -11.35 -11.84 31.44
C ILE A 131 -10.04 -11.61 32.21
N SER A 132 -9.39 -10.47 32.02
CA SER A 132 -8.14 -10.14 32.72
C SER A 132 -8.36 -9.98 34.22
N GLU A 133 -9.46 -9.33 34.63
CA GLU A 133 -9.84 -9.15 36.04
C GLU A 133 -10.22 -10.49 36.69
N LEU A 134 -11.02 -11.31 36.01
CA LEU A 134 -11.39 -12.65 36.50
C LEU A 134 -10.18 -13.59 36.62
N LYS A 135 -9.22 -13.51 35.69
CA LYS A 135 -7.96 -14.27 35.80
C LYS A 135 -7.18 -13.86 37.05
N GLU A 136 -7.17 -12.57 37.38
CA GLU A 136 -6.47 -12.07 38.57
C GLU A 136 -7.19 -12.47 39.86
N GLN A 137 -8.52 -12.39 39.90
CA GLN A 137 -9.32 -12.93 41.01
C GLN A 137 -9.09 -14.43 41.21
N ARG A 138 -9.02 -15.21 40.12
CA ARG A 138 -8.75 -16.65 40.17
C ARG A 138 -7.37 -16.95 40.76
N LYS A 139 -6.34 -16.22 40.34
CA LYS A 139 -4.99 -16.37 40.91
C LYS A 139 -4.98 -16.00 42.39
N ALA A 140 -5.62 -14.89 42.77
CA ALA A 140 -5.72 -14.48 44.16
C ALA A 140 -6.42 -15.53 45.02
N PHE A 141 -7.53 -16.10 44.54
CA PHE A 141 -8.22 -17.20 45.23
C PHE A 141 -7.32 -18.43 45.42
N PHE A 142 -6.57 -18.82 44.38
CA PHE A 142 -5.65 -19.95 44.45
C PHE A 142 -4.48 -19.69 45.42
N MET A 143 -3.93 -18.47 45.44
CA MET A 143 -2.83 -18.08 46.34
C MET A 143 -3.29 -17.92 47.80
N ASN A 144 -4.54 -17.51 48.02
CA ASN A 144 -5.08 -17.26 49.36
C ASN A 144 -5.61 -18.52 50.05
N ASN A 145 -5.85 -19.62 49.32
CA ASN A 145 -6.40 -20.84 49.91
C ASN A 145 -5.76 -22.15 49.37
N PRO A 146 -4.42 -22.28 49.39
CA PRO A 146 -3.71 -23.42 48.78
C PRO A 146 -4.02 -24.74 49.49
N VAL A 147 -4.27 -24.70 50.81
CA VAL A 147 -4.55 -25.90 51.63
C VAL A 147 -5.91 -26.51 51.28
N ALA A 148 -6.94 -25.69 51.10
CA ALA A 148 -8.26 -26.16 50.69
C ALA A 148 -8.23 -26.79 49.29
N VAL A 149 -7.51 -26.16 48.35
CA VAL A 149 -7.36 -26.68 46.98
C VAL A 149 -6.57 -27.99 46.96
N ALA A 150 -5.44 -28.07 47.66
CA ALA A 150 -4.65 -29.29 47.77
C ALA A 150 -5.45 -30.45 48.40
N GLY A 151 -6.25 -30.14 49.42
CA GLY A 151 -7.16 -31.11 50.06
C GLY A 151 -8.19 -31.68 49.08
N CYS A 152 -8.88 -30.81 48.32
CA CYS A 152 -9.88 -31.25 47.34
C CYS A 152 -9.26 -32.08 46.21
N VAL A 153 -8.11 -31.66 45.67
CA VAL A 153 -7.40 -32.41 44.62
C VAL A 153 -6.92 -33.76 45.14
N GLY A 154 -6.35 -33.81 46.35
CA GLY A 154 -5.92 -35.05 46.98
C GLY A 154 -7.07 -36.03 47.22
N LEU A 155 -8.25 -35.53 47.61
CA LEU A 155 -9.43 -36.36 47.85
C LEU A 155 -9.96 -37.00 46.56
N VAL A 156 -10.03 -36.23 45.47
CA VAL A 156 -10.46 -36.74 44.15
C VAL A 156 -9.46 -37.78 43.61
N ILE A 157 -8.16 -37.49 43.67
CA ILE A 157 -7.12 -38.44 43.25
C ILE A 157 -7.19 -39.71 44.09
N GLY A 158 -7.37 -39.60 45.41
CA GLY A 158 -7.51 -40.75 46.30
C GLY A 158 -8.71 -41.64 45.98
N LEU A 159 -9.86 -41.03 45.62
CA LEU A 159 -11.04 -41.76 45.19
C LEU A 159 -10.84 -42.46 43.84
N LEU A 160 -10.18 -41.80 42.87
CA LEU A 160 -9.85 -42.37 41.58
C LEU A 160 -8.87 -43.55 41.68
N MET A 161 -7.80 -43.39 42.47
CA MET A 161 -6.84 -44.48 42.73
C MET A 161 -7.52 -45.68 43.40
N ARG A 162 -8.48 -45.44 44.31
CA ARG A 162 -9.31 -46.52 44.90
C ARG A 162 -10.23 -47.21 43.91
N ALA A 163 -10.78 -46.47 42.94
CA ALA A 163 -11.64 -47.04 41.91
C ALA A 163 -10.86 -47.83 40.85
N LEU A 164 -9.61 -47.43 40.57
CA LEU A 164 -8.74 -48.09 39.58
C LEU A 164 -8.01 -49.33 40.12
N TRP A 165 -7.90 -49.48 41.45
CA TRP A 165 -7.34 -50.67 42.11
C TRP A 165 -8.39 -51.67 42.58
N LYS A 166 -9.59 -51.61 41.99
CA LYS A 166 -10.70 -52.52 42.27
C LYS A 166 -11.06 -53.28 41.00
#